data_AF-A0A2W6DP58-F1
#
_entry.id   AF-A0A2W6DP58-F1
#
_cell.length_a   1.000
_cell.length_b   1.000
_cell.length_c   1.000
_cell.angle_alpha   90.00
_cell.angle_beta   90.00
_cell.angle_gamma   90.00
#
_symmetry.space_group_name_H-M   'P 1'
#
loop_
_entity.id
_entity.type
_entity.pdbx_description
1 polymer ?
#
loop_
_entity_poly.entity_id
_entity_poly.type
_entity_poly.pdbx_seq_one_letter_code
_entity_poly.pdbx_strand_id
1 'polypeptide(L)'
;MNDARVPDRPGALAAPAPAGRGARQPAGAAAVPQATAPERAGAPAGRGDLAAPPAAGRATRPDRQRRRAVQHGDDEAARAVERLRGTGRLARARAALAAHATALPLARAISSVTGRGPMPRARRNRRRVGVGRLVCWELVVVALLASVGGPRAVKVATVAAAVAVFAATTIRIRDRFLYEWFGRGVRYVLRRGEADLVPDESGPQDLLGHLAPHARIETVDVDGIPVAFICRPEGVAAVLEMQDPAGPTEAIWASVMSVPSLLPLPDANAPPFAAQVVMHTTPADLGVLTADAMRLTQRAWVTMQAVRTADFPDDDTLRLALANAVHRLVRRLARDDVATRTLDREETLALIAGLAQLEDVPDSLDPMLLTERWGGWQAGATVHACFRLGHWGEADAECRRLVLRRLQLIPSRGTTIAITVSRRNRRGDAETDTEVIVRLTETDSMRLDNSANLLEFALEDVGIDLGLERLDGEHQTAVAASLPLGVRVAAL
;
A
#
# COMPACT_ATOMS: atom_id res chain seq x y z
N MET A 1 -41.61 -1.61 73.20
CA MET A 1 -41.25 -1.79 71.78
C MET A 1 -40.74 -0.44 71.29
N ASN A 2 -39.50 -0.05 71.58
CA ASN A 2 -38.20 -0.64 71.17
C ASN A 2 -38.04 -0.54 69.64
N ASP A 3 -36.95 -0.03 69.07
CA ASP A 3 -35.75 0.67 69.57
C ASP A 3 -35.28 1.60 68.41
N ALA A 4 -34.81 2.83 68.62
CA ALA A 4 -33.39 3.21 68.80
C ALA A 4 -32.45 2.61 67.70
N ARG A 5 -31.57 3.34 66.98
CA ARG A 5 -30.88 4.63 67.25
C ARG A 5 -30.48 5.39 65.96
N VAL A 6 -30.43 6.72 66.07
CA VAL A 6 -29.52 7.67 65.38
C VAL A 6 -28.28 7.79 66.29
N PRO A 7 -26.99 7.90 65.83
CA PRO A 7 -26.46 9.00 64.99
C PRO A 7 -25.38 8.53 63.96
N ASP A 8 -24.51 9.33 63.32
CA ASP A 8 -24.15 10.76 63.48
C ASP A 8 -23.54 11.42 62.22
N ARG A 9 -23.18 12.71 62.32
CA ARG A 9 -22.15 13.43 61.53
C ARG A 9 -21.08 13.96 62.49
N PRO A 10 -19.79 13.93 62.14
CA PRO A 10 -19.13 15.22 61.87
C PRO A 10 -18.00 15.15 60.81
N GLY A 11 -17.45 16.30 60.42
CA GLY A 11 -16.16 16.35 59.71
C GLY A 11 -15.99 17.36 58.59
N ALA A 12 -16.40 18.62 58.77
CA ALA A 12 -15.91 19.69 57.89
C ALA A 12 -14.46 20.04 58.28
N LEU A 13 -13.51 19.84 57.37
CA LEU A 13 -12.11 20.25 57.55
C LEU A 13 -11.74 21.36 56.54
N ALA A 14 -10.94 22.31 57.03
CA ALA A 14 -10.65 23.56 56.35
C ALA A 14 -9.55 23.44 55.28
N ALA A 15 -9.44 24.49 54.46
CA ALA A 15 -8.44 24.64 53.42
C ALA A 15 -6.98 24.70 53.95
N PRO A 16 -6.01 24.62 53.03
CA PRO A 16 -5.09 25.74 52.94
C PRO A 16 -5.00 26.34 51.53
N ALA A 17 -4.79 27.65 51.47
CA ALA A 17 -4.41 28.37 50.26
C ALA A 17 -2.90 28.25 49.98
N PRO A 18 -2.47 28.57 48.76
CA PRO A 18 -1.20 29.25 48.58
C PRO A 18 -1.36 30.60 47.84
N ALA A 19 -0.96 31.68 48.52
CA ALA A 19 -0.28 32.77 47.84
C ALA A 19 1.13 32.27 47.43
N GLY A 20 1.82 32.79 46.42
CA GLY A 20 1.54 33.88 45.49
C GLY A 20 2.87 34.38 44.88
N ARG A 21 2.82 35.37 43.98
CA ARG A 21 3.96 36.09 43.35
C ARG A 21 4.94 35.25 42.51
N GLY A 22 5.06 35.62 41.22
CA GLY A 22 6.06 35.05 40.32
C GLY A 22 6.25 35.81 39.00
N ALA A 23 6.02 37.14 38.97
CA ALA A 23 6.22 37.92 37.75
C ALA A 23 7.73 38.13 37.48
N ARG A 24 8.24 37.58 36.37
CA ARG A 24 9.50 38.00 35.74
C ARG A 24 9.38 38.01 34.22
N GLN A 25 9.39 39.21 33.66
CA GLN A 25 9.91 39.49 32.31
C GLN A 25 11.37 38.99 32.20
N PRO A 26 11.84 38.76 30.96
CA PRO A 26 12.76 39.76 30.43
C PRO A 26 12.40 40.20 29.00
N ALA A 27 12.63 41.49 28.73
CA ALA A 27 12.86 41.98 27.38
C ALA A 27 14.30 41.63 26.95
N GLY A 28 14.51 41.34 25.67
CA GLY A 28 15.81 40.93 25.13
C GLY A 28 15.87 41.03 23.61
N ALA A 29 15.87 42.26 23.10
CA ALA A 29 16.04 42.54 21.67
C ALA A 29 17.53 42.68 21.33
N ALA A 30 18.08 41.74 20.56
CA ALA A 30 19.37 41.77 19.88
C ALA A 30 19.50 40.48 19.03
N ALA A 31 20.19 40.44 17.87
CA ALA A 31 20.52 41.48 16.90
C ALA A 31 20.70 40.77 15.54
N VAL A 32 20.46 41.45 14.41
CA VAL A 32 20.69 40.90 13.07
C VAL A 32 22.18 40.99 12.71
N PRO A 33 22.86 39.90 12.33
CA PRO A 33 24.15 39.96 11.65
C PRO A 33 23.91 40.06 10.13
N GLN A 34 24.03 41.27 9.58
CA GLN A 34 24.37 41.42 8.17
C GLN A 34 25.87 41.13 8.00
N ALA A 35 26.22 40.17 7.16
CA ALA A 35 27.59 39.96 6.71
C ALA A 35 27.66 39.53 5.23
N THR A 36 27.88 40.55 4.39
CA THR A 36 28.92 40.58 3.33
C THR A 36 28.91 39.54 2.20
N ALA A 37 28.57 40.02 1.01
CA ALA A 37 29.03 39.44 -0.25
C ALA A 37 30.55 39.67 -0.46
N PRO A 38 31.25 38.77 -1.17
CA PRO A 38 32.52 39.09 -1.83
C PRO A 38 32.28 39.44 -3.31
N GLU A 39 32.38 40.74 -3.61
CA GLU A 39 32.61 41.25 -4.95
C GLU A 39 34.09 41.04 -5.35
N ARG A 40 34.34 40.34 -6.46
CA ARG A 40 35.53 40.48 -7.35
C ARG A 40 35.33 39.57 -8.56
N ALA A 41 35.06 40.10 -9.75
CA ALA A 41 36.00 40.79 -10.65
C ALA A 41 37.03 39.84 -11.26
N GLY A 42 36.93 39.58 -12.57
CA GLY A 42 37.78 38.61 -13.27
C GLY A 42 37.44 38.34 -14.74
N ALA A 43 37.04 39.36 -15.52
CA ALA A 43 37.14 39.25 -16.98
C ALA A 43 38.63 39.32 -17.38
N PRO A 44 39.02 38.66 -18.49
CA PRO A 44 39.26 39.49 -19.67
C PRO A 44 38.69 38.91 -20.97
N ALA A 45 38.42 39.81 -21.91
CA ALA A 45 38.01 39.48 -23.27
C ALA A 45 39.21 39.35 -24.23
N GLY A 46 39.03 38.54 -25.27
CA GLY A 46 39.82 38.54 -26.52
C GLY A 46 39.00 37.79 -27.58
N ARG A 47 38.45 38.45 -28.60
CA ARG A 47 39.07 38.52 -29.95
C ARG A 47 39.79 37.21 -30.29
N GLY A 48 39.27 36.30 -31.11
CA GLY A 48 38.29 36.45 -32.19
C GLY A 48 39.01 36.74 -33.49
N ASP A 49 38.83 35.88 -34.50
CA ASP A 49 39.13 36.17 -35.90
C ASP A 49 38.36 35.23 -36.85
N LEU A 50 38.00 35.76 -38.01
CA LEU A 50 37.40 35.07 -39.14
C LEU A 50 38.50 34.61 -40.11
N ALA A 51 38.37 33.43 -40.73
CA ALA A 51 38.57 33.26 -42.19
C ALA A 51 38.48 31.81 -42.68
N ALA A 52 37.59 31.61 -43.66
CA ALA A 52 37.76 30.86 -44.92
C ALA A 52 38.13 29.33 -44.95
N PRO A 53 37.67 28.60 -45.99
CA PRO A 53 37.82 27.15 -46.10
C PRO A 53 38.98 26.71 -47.03
N PRO A 54 39.44 25.45 -46.91
CA PRO A 54 40.08 24.73 -48.01
C PRO A 54 39.18 23.61 -48.58
N ALA A 55 39.31 23.38 -49.89
CA ALA A 55 38.51 22.42 -50.63
C ALA A 55 39.10 20.99 -50.65
N ALA A 56 38.23 20.03 -50.97
CA ALA A 56 38.48 18.82 -51.74
C ALA A 56 39.74 17.96 -51.46
N GLY A 57 39.48 16.75 -50.94
CA GLY A 57 39.93 15.54 -51.64
C GLY A 57 41.07 14.72 -51.04
N ARG A 58 40.72 13.66 -50.31
CA ARG A 58 41.36 12.32 -50.48
C ARG A 58 40.52 11.22 -49.83
N ALA A 59 40.17 10.20 -50.60
CA ALA A 59 39.47 9.03 -50.10
C ALA A 59 40.43 8.14 -49.28
N THR A 60 40.13 7.91 -48.01
CA THR A 60 40.86 6.96 -47.14
C THR A 60 39.93 5.82 -46.70
N ARG A 61 40.46 4.59 -46.80
CA ARG A 61 39.73 3.32 -46.61
C ARG A 61 39.09 3.21 -45.20
N PRO A 62 37.79 2.88 -45.06
CA PRO A 62 37.12 2.79 -43.76
C PRO A 62 37.45 1.53 -42.94
N ASP A 63 38.10 0.52 -43.53
CA ASP A 63 38.17 -0.84 -42.96
C ASP A 63 39.07 -1.00 -41.71
N ARG A 64 40.11 -0.18 -41.55
CA ARG A 64 41.03 -0.28 -40.39
C ARG A 64 40.46 0.36 -39.13
N GLN A 65 39.63 1.39 -39.26
CA GLN A 65 39.06 2.11 -38.12
C GLN A 65 37.92 1.29 -37.49
N ARG A 66 37.13 0.60 -38.31
CA ARG A 66 36.06 -0.31 -37.85
C ARG A 66 36.60 -1.50 -37.05
N ARG A 67 37.72 -2.10 -37.48
CA ARG A 67 38.36 -3.21 -36.72
C ARG A 67 38.92 -2.77 -35.36
N ARG A 68 39.49 -1.56 -35.25
CA ARG A 68 39.93 -1.02 -33.95
C ARG A 68 38.76 -0.70 -33.02
N ALA A 69 37.64 -0.19 -33.53
CA ALA A 69 36.45 0.06 -32.72
C ALA A 69 35.83 -1.23 -32.15
N VAL A 70 35.78 -2.32 -32.94
CA VAL A 70 35.32 -3.64 -32.46
C VAL A 70 36.27 -4.20 -31.39
N GLN A 71 37.59 -4.17 -31.63
CA GLN A 71 38.56 -4.67 -30.64
C GLN A 71 38.53 -3.89 -29.32
N HIS A 72 38.26 -2.59 -29.33
CA HIS A 72 38.12 -1.82 -28.09
C HIS A 72 36.83 -2.16 -27.33
N GLY A 73 35.72 -2.43 -28.04
CA GLY A 73 34.47 -2.90 -27.45
C GLY A 73 34.61 -4.28 -26.81
N ASP A 74 35.34 -5.20 -27.46
CA ASP A 74 35.63 -6.54 -26.92
C ASP A 74 36.50 -6.47 -25.65
N ASP A 75 37.53 -5.60 -25.64
CA ASP A 75 38.38 -5.35 -24.47
C ASP A 75 37.61 -4.69 -23.30
N GLU A 76 36.70 -3.74 -23.57
CA GLU A 76 35.86 -3.14 -22.54
C GLU A 76 34.83 -4.13 -22.00
N ALA A 77 34.21 -4.95 -22.85
CA ALA A 77 33.31 -6.02 -22.43
C ALA A 77 34.02 -7.06 -21.55
N ALA A 78 35.25 -7.47 -21.91
CA ALA A 78 36.07 -8.35 -21.09
C ALA A 78 36.36 -7.72 -19.72
N ARG A 79 36.78 -6.44 -19.67
CA ARG A 79 37.03 -5.71 -18.40
C ARG A 79 35.77 -5.43 -17.59
N ALA A 80 34.59 -5.36 -18.22
CA ALA A 80 33.31 -5.26 -17.52
C ALA A 80 32.93 -6.61 -16.87
N VAL A 81 33.15 -7.73 -17.58
CA VAL A 81 32.98 -9.08 -17.03
C VAL A 81 33.96 -9.34 -15.89
N GLU A 82 35.22 -8.91 -15.99
CA GLU A 82 36.21 -9.01 -14.90
C GLU A 82 35.77 -8.23 -13.65
N ARG A 83 35.27 -6.99 -13.81
CA ARG A 83 34.69 -6.18 -12.73
C ARG A 83 33.44 -6.83 -12.09
N LEU A 84 32.63 -7.54 -12.88
CA LEU A 84 31.48 -8.31 -12.39
C LEU A 84 31.87 -9.64 -11.69
N ARG A 85 33.06 -10.18 -11.98
CA ARG A 85 33.64 -11.32 -11.24
C ARG A 85 34.15 -10.88 -9.86
N GLY A 86 34.89 -9.77 -9.79
CA GLY A 86 35.44 -9.25 -8.54
C GLY A 86 34.39 -8.78 -7.50
N THR A 87 33.18 -8.44 -7.93
CA THR A 87 32.10 -7.93 -7.06
C THR A 87 31.11 -8.98 -6.56
N GLY A 88 31.36 -10.28 -6.82
CA GLY A 88 30.46 -11.38 -6.43
C GLY A 88 29.10 -11.40 -7.14
N ARG A 89 28.79 -10.39 -7.99
CA ARG A 89 27.51 -10.26 -8.70
C ARG A 89 27.25 -11.43 -9.65
N LEU A 90 28.29 -11.95 -10.32
CA LEU A 90 28.16 -13.17 -11.16
C LEU A 90 27.87 -14.44 -10.34
N ALA A 91 28.31 -14.52 -9.09
CA ALA A 91 27.96 -15.63 -8.19
C ALA A 91 26.49 -15.54 -7.76
N ARG A 92 26.01 -14.33 -7.39
CA ARG A 92 24.59 -14.08 -7.08
C ARG A 92 23.68 -14.33 -8.29
N ALA A 93 24.06 -13.91 -9.49
CA ALA A 93 23.31 -14.17 -10.71
C ALA A 93 23.21 -15.68 -11.04
N ARG A 94 24.30 -16.44 -10.86
CA ARG A 94 24.28 -17.90 -10.98
C ARG A 94 23.44 -18.58 -9.90
N ALA A 95 23.50 -18.10 -8.65
CA ALA A 95 22.66 -18.61 -7.58
C ALA A 95 21.16 -18.35 -7.84
N ALA A 96 20.80 -17.17 -8.34
CA ALA A 96 19.43 -16.84 -8.72
C ALA A 96 18.91 -17.71 -9.89
N LEU A 97 19.73 -17.97 -10.90
CA LEU A 97 19.42 -18.89 -12.00
C LEU A 97 19.28 -20.35 -11.52
N ALA A 98 20.12 -20.79 -10.59
CA ALA A 98 20.03 -22.13 -9.99
C ALA A 98 18.76 -22.29 -9.13
N ALA A 99 18.39 -21.26 -8.35
CA ALA A 99 17.13 -21.22 -7.59
C ALA A 99 15.90 -21.24 -8.52
N HIS A 100 15.98 -20.63 -9.71
CA HIS A 100 14.92 -20.70 -10.72
C HIS A 100 14.73 -22.12 -11.28
N ALA A 101 15.83 -22.86 -11.49
CA ALA A 101 15.78 -24.24 -11.96
C ALA A 101 15.15 -25.21 -10.94
N THR A 102 15.28 -24.94 -9.63
CA THR A 102 14.72 -25.76 -8.55
C THR A 102 13.28 -25.39 -8.15
N ALA A 103 12.73 -24.26 -8.60
CA ALA A 103 11.34 -23.89 -8.35
C ALA A 103 10.32 -24.66 -9.23
N LEU A 104 10.73 -25.09 -10.43
CA LEU A 104 9.88 -25.83 -11.39
C LEU A 104 9.22 -27.13 -10.86
N PRO A 105 9.88 -28.01 -10.08
CA PRO A 105 9.20 -29.18 -9.51
C PRO A 105 8.12 -28.84 -8.49
N LEU A 106 8.18 -27.69 -7.82
CA LEU A 106 7.23 -27.31 -6.75
C LEU A 106 5.87 -26.89 -7.36
N ALA A 107 5.89 -26.22 -8.51
CA ALA A 107 4.68 -25.96 -9.31
C ALA A 107 3.95 -27.26 -9.73
N ARG A 108 4.70 -28.35 -9.96
CA ARG A 108 4.16 -29.65 -10.36
C ARG A 108 3.54 -30.43 -9.20
N ALA A 109 3.99 -30.20 -7.98
CA ALA A 109 3.44 -30.81 -6.76
C ALA A 109 2.08 -30.22 -6.37
N ILE A 110 1.76 -28.99 -6.80
CA ILE A 110 0.45 -28.36 -6.59
C ILE A 110 -0.64 -29.02 -7.45
N SER A 111 -0.28 -29.55 -8.62
CA SER A 111 -1.24 -30.10 -9.60
C SER A 111 -1.78 -31.51 -9.30
N SER A 112 -1.28 -32.23 -8.29
CA SER A 112 -1.56 -33.67 -8.09
C SER A 112 -2.68 -33.99 -7.10
N VAL A 113 -3.43 -33.00 -6.60
CA VAL A 113 -4.41 -33.17 -5.50
C VAL A 113 -5.89 -32.97 -5.93
N THR A 114 -6.18 -32.69 -7.20
CA THR A 114 -7.54 -32.38 -7.66
C THR A 114 -8.34 -33.62 -8.08
N GLY A 115 -9.07 -34.23 -7.14
CA GLY A 115 -10.14 -35.19 -7.45
C GLY A 115 -11.32 -34.51 -8.17
N ARG A 116 -11.54 -34.83 -9.45
CA ARG A 116 -12.46 -34.09 -10.33
C ARG A 116 -13.91 -34.58 -10.22
N GLY A 117 -14.66 -34.05 -9.26
CA GLY A 117 -16.11 -34.25 -9.14
C GLY A 117 -16.93 -33.32 -10.05
N PRO A 118 -18.09 -33.74 -10.59
CA PRO A 118 -18.95 -32.89 -11.41
C PRO A 118 -19.73 -31.90 -10.54
N MET A 119 -19.40 -30.60 -10.63
CA MET A 119 -20.02 -29.56 -9.79
C MET A 119 -21.38 -29.07 -10.32
N PRO A 120 -22.37 -28.82 -9.43
CA PRO A 120 -23.62 -28.17 -9.79
C PRO A 120 -23.43 -26.67 -10.05
N ARG A 121 -24.15 -26.13 -11.03
CA ARG A 121 -24.04 -24.70 -11.42
C ARG A 121 -24.69 -23.80 -10.36
N ALA A 122 -23.86 -23.07 -9.61
CA ALA A 122 -24.30 -22.10 -8.60
C ALA A 122 -25.11 -20.93 -9.19
N ARG A 123 -25.97 -20.32 -8.36
CA ARG A 123 -26.98 -19.33 -8.76
C ARG A 123 -26.33 -18.01 -9.21
N ARG A 124 -26.70 -17.54 -10.41
CA ARG A 124 -26.45 -16.16 -10.84
C ARG A 124 -27.03 -15.16 -9.84
N ASN A 125 -26.15 -14.37 -9.21
CA ASN A 125 -26.56 -13.20 -8.45
C ASN A 125 -27.40 -12.25 -9.33
N ARG A 126 -28.53 -11.77 -8.78
CA ARG A 126 -29.49 -10.93 -9.52
C ARG A 126 -28.86 -9.57 -9.82
N ARG A 127 -28.31 -9.44 -11.03
CA ARG A 127 -27.77 -8.20 -11.60
C ARG A 127 -28.77 -7.04 -11.46
N ARG A 128 -28.57 -6.17 -10.48
CA ARG A 128 -29.20 -4.84 -10.50
C ARG A 128 -28.57 -4.07 -11.65
N VAL A 129 -29.35 -3.80 -12.69
CA VAL A 129 -28.97 -2.82 -13.71
C VAL A 129 -28.87 -1.48 -12.99
N GLY A 130 -27.67 -0.91 -12.89
CA GLY A 130 -27.45 0.34 -12.19
C GLY A 130 -28.29 1.45 -12.83
N VAL A 131 -28.97 2.26 -12.02
CA VAL A 131 -29.92 3.30 -12.48
C VAL A 131 -29.25 4.25 -13.48
N GLY A 132 -27.97 4.60 -13.26
CA GLY A 132 -27.19 5.43 -14.18
C GLY A 132 -27.06 4.86 -15.60
N ARG A 133 -27.13 3.53 -15.79
CA ARG A 133 -27.12 2.92 -17.13
C ARG A 133 -28.45 3.16 -17.87
N LEU A 134 -29.57 3.13 -17.15
CA LEU A 134 -30.88 3.48 -17.73
C LEU A 134 -30.91 4.96 -18.12
N VAL A 135 -30.47 5.85 -17.22
CA VAL A 135 -30.39 7.30 -17.50
C VAL A 135 -29.46 7.60 -18.69
N CYS A 136 -28.29 6.95 -18.80
CA CYS A 136 -27.42 7.11 -19.97
C CYS A 136 -28.09 6.64 -21.27
N TRP A 137 -28.88 5.56 -21.24
CA TRP A 137 -29.61 5.08 -22.41
C TRP A 137 -30.77 6.01 -22.80
N GLU A 138 -31.49 6.56 -21.82
CA GLU A 138 -32.53 7.57 -22.04
C GLU A 138 -31.94 8.86 -22.64
N LEU A 139 -30.82 9.36 -22.11
CA LEU A 139 -30.12 10.53 -22.65
C LEU A 139 -29.64 10.30 -24.10
N VAL A 140 -29.17 9.09 -24.42
CA VAL A 140 -28.81 8.71 -25.80
C VAL A 140 -30.04 8.76 -26.73
N VAL A 141 -31.18 8.23 -26.30
CA VAL A 141 -32.43 8.28 -27.08
C VAL A 141 -32.90 9.73 -27.28
N VAL A 142 -32.89 10.55 -26.22
CA VAL A 142 -33.27 11.98 -26.29
C VAL A 142 -32.34 12.75 -27.23
N ALA A 143 -31.03 12.54 -27.16
CA ALA A 143 -30.06 13.19 -28.05
C ALA A 143 -30.28 12.79 -29.52
N LEU A 144 -30.51 11.49 -29.79
CA LEU A 144 -30.81 11.00 -31.15
C LEU A 144 -32.09 11.63 -31.70
N LEU A 145 -33.16 11.71 -30.91
CA LEU A 145 -34.42 12.37 -31.31
C LEU A 145 -34.24 13.86 -31.59
N ALA A 146 -33.52 14.58 -30.73
CA ALA A 146 -33.20 16.00 -30.92
C ALA A 146 -32.40 16.25 -32.21
N SER A 147 -31.56 15.29 -32.64
CA SER A 147 -30.74 15.43 -33.85
C SER A 147 -31.53 15.36 -35.16
N VAL A 148 -32.79 14.89 -35.17
CA VAL A 148 -33.55 14.60 -36.40
C VAL A 148 -33.75 15.83 -37.30
N GLY A 149 -33.87 17.03 -36.74
CA GLY A 149 -33.93 18.29 -37.50
C GLY A 149 -32.57 18.93 -37.83
N GLY A 150 -31.48 18.41 -37.27
CA GLY A 150 -30.16 19.07 -37.31
C GLY A 150 -29.35 18.88 -38.60
N PRO A 151 -28.27 19.67 -38.79
CA PRO A 151 -27.29 19.48 -39.86
C PRO A 151 -26.69 18.07 -39.88
N ARG A 152 -26.28 17.59 -41.07
CA ARG A 152 -25.70 16.24 -41.25
C ARG A 152 -24.52 15.96 -40.31
N ALA A 153 -23.65 16.94 -40.08
CA ALA A 153 -22.51 16.81 -39.17
C ALA A 153 -22.95 16.53 -37.72
N VAL A 154 -23.99 17.22 -37.23
CA VAL A 154 -24.56 17.00 -35.89
C VAL A 154 -25.11 15.58 -35.78
N LYS A 155 -25.89 15.12 -36.77
CA LYS A 155 -26.43 13.75 -36.81
C LYS A 155 -25.33 12.69 -36.73
N VAL A 156 -24.26 12.82 -37.52
CA VAL A 156 -23.12 11.88 -37.50
C VAL A 156 -22.44 11.89 -36.13
N ALA A 157 -22.19 13.07 -35.55
CA ALA A 157 -21.58 13.19 -34.23
C ALA A 157 -22.46 12.58 -33.11
N THR A 158 -23.77 12.85 -33.11
CA THR A 158 -24.71 12.27 -32.14
C THR A 158 -24.81 10.76 -32.26
N VAL A 159 -24.86 10.20 -33.48
CA VAL A 159 -24.88 8.75 -33.70
C VAL A 159 -23.56 8.11 -33.25
N ALA A 160 -22.40 8.71 -33.54
CA ALA A 160 -21.12 8.22 -33.07
C ALA A 160 -21.03 8.22 -31.53
N ALA A 161 -21.48 9.30 -30.88
CA ALA A 161 -21.54 9.38 -29.41
C ALA A 161 -22.51 8.35 -28.81
N ALA A 162 -23.69 8.16 -29.42
CA ALA A 162 -24.66 7.15 -29.01
C ALA A 162 -24.08 5.72 -29.06
N VAL A 163 -23.40 5.38 -30.16
CA VAL A 163 -22.70 4.09 -30.31
C VAL A 163 -21.58 3.95 -29.28
N ALA A 164 -20.80 5.00 -29.03
CA ALA A 164 -19.73 4.98 -28.03
C ALA A 164 -20.27 4.77 -26.60
N VAL A 165 -21.35 5.46 -26.20
CA VAL A 165 -22.00 5.27 -24.89
C VAL A 165 -22.63 3.88 -24.77
N PHE A 166 -23.26 3.38 -25.83
CA PHE A 166 -23.82 2.04 -25.83
C PHE A 166 -22.72 0.97 -25.72
N ALA A 167 -21.64 1.10 -26.49
CA ALA A 167 -20.46 0.24 -26.37
C ALA A 167 -19.86 0.31 -24.95
N ALA A 168 -19.66 1.52 -24.41
CA ALA A 168 -19.11 1.73 -23.07
C ALA A 168 -19.94 1.07 -21.96
N THR A 169 -21.27 1.01 -22.12
CA THR A 169 -22.22 0.43 -21.15
C THR A 169 -22.56 -1.03 -21.40
N THR A 170 -22.24 -1.61 -22.55
CA THR A 170 -22.53 -3.02 -22.89
C THR A 170 -21.30 -3.91 -22.91
N ILE A 171 -20.17 -3.42 -23.43
CA ILE A 171 -18.93 -4.19 -23.54
C ILE A 171 -18.35 -4.42 -22.15
N ARG A 172 -18.04 -5.68 -21.86
CA ARG A 172 -17.31 -6.11 -20.66
C ARG A 172 -15.93 -6.62 -21.05
N ILE A 173 -14.91 -6.18 -20.31
CA ILE A 173 -13.52 -6.61 -20.44
C ILE A 173 -13.04 -6.94 -19.02
N ARG A 174 -12.66 -8.20 -18.78
CA ARG A 174 -12.29 -8.73 -17.45
C ARG A 174 -13.36 -8.41 -16.39
N ASP A 175 -14.59 -8.86 -16.66
CA ASP A 175 -15.84 -8.65 -15.90
C ASP A 175 -16.32 -7.22 -15.61
N ARG A 176 -15.47 -6.22 -15.84
CA ARG A 176 -15.73 -4.79 -15.71
C ARG A 176 -16.28 -4.20 -17.00
N PHE A 177 -17.13 -3.19 -16.87
CA PHE A 177 -17.66 -2.46 -18.03
C PHE A 177 -16.65 -1.44 -18.55
N LEU A 178 -16.69 -1.14 -19.86
CA LEU A 178 -15.73 -0.22 -20.48
C LEU A 178 -15.81 1.22 -19.91
N TYR A 179 -16.96 1.67 -19.39
CA TYR A 179 -17.03 2.95 -18.65
C TYR A 179 -16.25 2.94 -17.32
N GLU A 180 -16.09 1.79 -16.67
CA GLU A 180 -15.34 1.65 -15.41
C GLU A 180 -13.84 1.74 -15.70
N TRP A 181 -13.41 1.09 -16.78
CA TRP A 181 -12.07 1.25 -17.34
C TRP A 181 -11.77 2.70 -17.76
N PHE A 182 -12.73 3.40 -18.39
CA PHE A 182 -12.58 4.81 -18.73
C PHE A 182 -12.49 5.71 -17.48
N GLY A 183 -13.34 5.50 -16.48
CA GLY A 183 -13.30 6.23 -15.20
C GLY A 183 -11.97 6.05 -14.47
N ARG A 184 -11.43 4.83 -14.45
CA ARG A 184 -10.07 4.54 -13.95
C ARG A 184 -9.00 5.21 -14.79
N GLY A 185 -9.08 5.13 -16.12
CA GLY A 185 -8.16 5.79 -17.04
C GLY A 185 -8.07 7.29 -16.79
N VAL A 186 -9.22 7.97 -16.70
CA VAL A 186 -9.29 9.40 -16.39
C VAL A 186 -8.75 9.69 -14.99
N ARG A 187 -9.13 8.92 -13.96
CA ARG A 187 -8.64 9.14 -12.59
C ARG A 187 -7.13 8.92 -12.47
N TYR A 188 -6.58 7.92 -13.16
CA TYR A 188 -5.14 7.68 -13.25
C TYR A 188 -4.43 8.83 -13.96
N VAL A 189 -4.92 9.29 -15.12
CA VAL A 189 -4.31 10.43 -15.85
C VAL A 189 -4.37 11.72 -15.03
N LEU A 190 -5.46 11.97 -14.29
CA LEU A 190 -5.60 13.13 -13.41
C LEU A 190 -4.77 13.03 -12.12
N ARG A 191 -4.52 11.82 -11.60
CA ARG A 191 -3.69 11.58 -10.40
C ARG A 191 -2.21 11.50 -10.73
N ARG A 192 -1.84 11.07 -11.95
CA ARG A 192 -0.46 10.71 -12.33
C ARG A 192 0.50 11.85 -12.05
N GLY A 193 1.14 11.77 -10.90
CA GLY A 193 2.26 12.57 -10.46
C GLY A 193 3.45 11.65 -10.28
N GLU A 194 4.59 12.14 -10.72
CA GLU A 194 5.89 11.67 -10.27
C GLU A 194 6.24 12.47 -9.00
N ALA A 195 6.79 11.81 -7.99
CA ALA A 195 7.19 12.45 -6.74
C ALA A 195 8.61 12.04 -6.38
N ASP A 196 9.49 13.01 -6.26
CA ASP A 196 10.86 12.82 -5.81
C ASP A 196 10.88 12.73 -4.28
N LEU A 197 11.32 11.59 -3.75
CA LEU A 197 11.70 11.49 -2.34
C LEU A 197 13.20 11.74 -2.22
N VAL A 198 13.59 12.72 -1.40
CA VAL A 198 14.99 12.97 -1.09
C VAL A 198 15.50 11.83 -0.19
N PRO A 199 16.68 11.23 -0.44
CA PRO A 199 17.24 10.20 0.42
C PRO A 199 17.88 10.87 1.64
N ASP A 200 17.05 11.19 2.62
CA ASP A 200 17.39 11.84 3.89
C ASP A 200 16.64 11.13 5.03
N GLU A 201 16.96 11.45 6.30
CA GLU A 201 16.23 10.95 7.48
C GLU A 201 14.72 11.28 7.42
N SER A 202 14.34 12.32 6.67
CA SER A 202 12.95 12.71 6.38
C SER A 202 12.20 11.75 5.44
N GLY A 203 12.89 10.87 4.70
CA GLY A 203 12.33 10.04 3.63
C GLY A 203 11.09 9.20 4.01
N PRO A 204 11.05 8.51 5.18
CA PRO A 204 9.86 7.80 5.64
C PRO A 204 8.65 8.71 5.92
N GLN A 205 8.91 9.94 6.38
CA GLN A 205 7.88 10.95 6.67
C GLN A 205 7.32 11.57 5.39
N ASP A 206 8.16 11.77 4.37
CA ASP A 206 7.76 12.22 3.04
C ASP A 206 7.00 11.14 2.26
N LEU A 207 7.43 9.87 2.37
CA LEU A 207 6.68 8.72 1.87
C LEU A 207 5.28 8.64 2.49
N LEU A 208 5.17 8.84 3.81
CA LEU A 208 3.89 8.89 4.50
C LEU A 208 3.03 10.05 3.97
N GLY A 209 3.61 11.24 3.79
CA GLY A 209 2.91 12.39 3.20
C GLY A 209 2.41 12.14 1.76
N HIS A 210 3.16 11.37 0.97
CA HIS A 210 2.78 10.99 -0.40
C HIS A 210 1.68 9.91 -0.45
N LEU A 211 1.76 8.87 0.40
CA LEU A 211 0.81 7.74 0.39
C LEU A 211 -0.48 8.04 1.17
N ALA A 212 -0.39 8.79 2.27
CA ALA A 212 -1.51 9.25 3.08
C ALA A 212 -1.39 10.75 3.34
N PRO A 213 -1.81 11.60 2.37
CA PRO A 213 -1.83 13.05 2.56
C PRO A 213 -2.54 13.45 3.85
N HIS A 214 -1.92 14.38 4.59
CA HIS A 214 -2.34 14.84 5.92
C HIS A 214 -2.22 13.83 7.07
N ALA A 215 -1.64 12.63 6.86
CA ALA A 215 -1.30 11.75 7.96
C ALA A 215 -0.18 12.35 8.83
N ARG A 216 -0.32 12.21 10.15
CA ARG A 216 0.67 12.61 11.15
C ARG A 216 0.87 11.47 12.13
N ILE A 217 2.10 11.25 12.59
CA ILE A 217 2.38 10.30 13.66
C ILE A 217 2.65 11.10 14.94
N GLU A 218 1.97 10.72 16.01
CA GLU A 218 2.09 11.28 17.35
C GLU A 218 2.33 10.14 18.33
N THR A 219 3.22 10.32 19.31
CA THR A 219 3.44 9.32 20.35
C THR A 219 2.50 9.62 21.52
N VAL A 220 1.64 8.66 21.87
CA VAL A 220 0.75 8.73 23.03
C VAL A 220 1.19 7.68 24.04
N ASP A 221 1.31 8.07 25.30
CA ASP A 221 1.59 7.15 26.39
C ASP A 221 0.30 6.39 26.78
N VAL A 222 0.35 5.07 26.70
CA VAL A 222 -0.72 4.16 27.13
C VAL A 222 -0.17 3.27 28.25
N ASP A 223 -0.58 3.56 29.49
CA ASP A 223 -0.18 2.83 30.71
C ASP A 223 1.36 2.79 30.97
N GLY A 224 2.10 3.82 30.56
CA GLY A 224 3.56 3.92 30.70
C GLY A 224 4.33 3.37 29.50
N ILE A 225 3.63 3.04 28.41
CA ILE A 225 4.20 2.48 27.18
C ILE A 225 3.93 3.46 26.01
N PRO A 226 4.96 3.94 25.30
CA PRO A 226 4.76 4.79 24.13
C PRO A 226 4.10 3.99 22.99
N VAL A 227 3.06 4.55 22.40
CA VAL A 227 2.35 4.00 21.24
C VAL A 227 2.20 5.08 20.18
N ALA A 228 2.64 4.79 18.96
CA ALA A 228 2.43 5.66 17.81
C ALA A 228 0.97 5.63 17.35
N PHE A 229 0.35 6.81 17.36
CA PHE A 229 -0.97 7.07 16.81
C PHE A 229 -0.82 7.81 15.47
N ILE A 230 -1.34 7.19 14.41
CA ILE A 230 -1.42 7.74 13.06
C ILE A 230 -2.73 8.54 12.97
N CYS A 231 -2.64 9.85 13.12
CA CYS A 231 -3.75 10.79 13.03
C CYS A 231 -4.02 11.16 11.57
N ARG A 232 -5.27 11.05 11.13
CA ARG A 232 -5.71 11.28 9.75
C ARG A 232 -7.07 11.99 9.69
N PRO A 233 -7.45 12.55 8.53
CA PRO A 233 -8.81 13.04 8.31
C PRO A 233 -9.87 11.96 8.56
N GLU A 234 -9.60 10.71 8.16
CA GLU A 234 -10.53 9.58 8.32
C GLU A 234 -10.64 9.06 9.78
N GLY A 235 -9.74 9.44 10.70
CA GLY A 235 -9.74 9.00 12.10
C GLY A 235 -8.33 8.89 12.70
N VAL A 236 -8.23 8.23 13.85
CA VAL A 236 -6.94 7.96 14.52
C VAL A 236 -6.71 6.44 14.55
N ALA A 237 -5.52 6.00 14.15
CA ALA A 237 -5.14 4.58 14.12
C ALA A 237 -3.89 4.28 14.96
N ALA A 238 -3.80 3.08 15.53
CA ALA A 238 -2.66 2.60 16.30
C ALA A 238 -2.23 1.23 15.77
N VAL A 239 -0.91 0.99 15.72
CA VAL A 239 -0.32 -0.23 15.14
C VAL A 239 0.32 -1.08 16.24
N LEU A 240 0.02 -2.38 16.21
CA LEU A 240 0.60 -3.40 17.07
C LEU A 240 1.33 -4.43 16.20
N GLU A 241 2.57 -4.77 16.54
CA GLU A 241 3.29 -5.90 15.95
C GLU A 241 2.92 -7.18 16.70
N MET A 242 2.48 -8.22 15.99
CA MET A 242 2.30 -9.56 16.56
C MET A 242 3.64 -10.28 16.56
N GLN A 243 4.11 -10.64 17.75
CA GLN A 243 5.41 -11.28 17.96
C GLN A 243 5.27 -12.78 17.82
N ASP A 244 6.04 -13.37 16.91
CA ASP A 244 6.20 -14.82 16.82
C ASP A 244 7.66 -15.17 16.47
N PRO A 245 8.44 -15.72 17.42
CA PRO A 245 9.84 -16.06 17.18
C PRO A 245 10.03 -17.22 16.18
N ALA A 246 8.97 -17.96 15.85
CA ALA A 246 9.01 -19.07 14.90
C ALA A 246 8.40 -18.74 13.52
N GLY A 247 7.84 -17.54 13.35
CA GLY A 247 6.93 -17.21 12.24
C GLY A 247 5.49 -17.62 12.56
N PRO A 248 4.47 -17.00 11.93
CA PRO A 248 3.11 -16.94 12.45
C PRO A 248 2.48 -18.32 12.67
N THR A 249 2.35 -18.64 13.95
CA THR A 249 1.68 -19.79 14.52
C THR A 249 0.20 -19.87 14.14
N GLU A 250 -0.39 -21.05 14.37
CA GLU A 250 -1.83 -21.29 14.19
C GLU A 250 -2.71 -20.32 14.99
N ALA A 251 -2.22 -19.76 16.11
CA ALA A 251 -2.89 -18.71 16.89
C ALA A 251 -3.00 -17.37 16.13
N ILE A 252 -1.91 -16.93 15.48
CA ILE A 252 -1.94 -15.77 14.59
C ILE A 252 -2.88 -16.04 13.40
N TRP A 253 -2.85 -17.24 12.82
CA TRP A 253 -3.79 -17.62 11.77
C TRP A 253 -5.25 -17.61 12.21
N ALA A 254 -5.58 -18.11 13.41
CA ALA A 254 -6.93 -18.06 13.95
C ALA A 254 -7.41 -16.61 14.16
N SER A 255 -6.52 -15.73 14.62
CA SER A 255 -6.76 -14.29 14.76
C SER A 255 -7.01 -13.62 13.39
N VAL A 256 -6.17 -13.92 12.40
CA VAL A 256 -6.30 -13.48 10.99
C VAL A 256 -7.58 -14.01 10.34
N MET A 257 -8.03 -15.22 10.68
CA MET A 257 -9.28 -15.81 10.16
C MET A 257 -10.54 -15.24 10.81
N SER A 258 -10.39 -14.48 11.90
CA SER A 258 -11.49 -13.92 12.69
C SER A 258 -11.41 -12.39 12.81
N VAL A 259 -10.88 -11.69 11.80
CA VAL A 259 -10.74 -10.21 11.80
C VAL A 259 -12.01 -9.45 12.24
N PRO A 260 -13.24 -9.79 11.83
CA PRO A 260 -14.45 -9.11 12.31
C PRO A 260 -14.64 -9.19 13.84
N SER A 261 -14.09 -10.21 14.48
CA SER A 261 -14.10 -10.35 15.93
C SER A 261 -13.14 -9.39 16.63
N LEU A 262 -12.08 -8.89 15.97
CA LEU A 262 -11.13 -7.94 16.56
C LEU A 262 -11.79 -6.58 16.87
N LEU A 263 -12.89 -6.26 16.18
CA LEU A 263 -13.65 -5.03 16.42
C LEU A 263 -14.31 -5.05 17.81
N PRO A 264 -14.13 -4.00 18.64
CA PRO A 264 -14.88 -3.80 19.88
C PRO A 264 -16.40 -3.94 19.66
N LEU A 265 -17.17 -4.33 20.67
CA LEU A 265 -18.64 -4.36 20.54
C LEU A 265 -19.17 -2.95 20.17
N PRO A 266 -20.26 -2.84 19.39
CA PRO A 266 -20.85 -1.53 19.09
C PRO A 266 -21.37 -0.88 20.38
N ASP A 267 -21.04 0.39 20.59
CA ASP A 267 -21.57 1.25 21.65
C ASP A 267 -21.99 2.57 20.98
N ALA A 268 -23.19 3.07 21.29
CA ALA A 268 -23.71 4.32 20.74
C ALA A 268 -22.94 5.55 21.25
N ASN A 269 -22.22 5.42 22.37
CA ASN A 269 -21.43 6.49 22.98
C ASN A 269 -19.94 6.44 22.60
N ALA A 270 -19.55 5.52 21.72
CA ALA A 270 -18.18 5.37 21.25
C ALA A 270 -18.09 5.54 19.73
N PRO A 271 -16.94 6.03 19.20
CA PRO A 271 -16.73 6.09 17.76
C PRO A 271 -16.76 4.68 17.14
N PRO A 272 -17.19 4.56 15.87
CA PRO A 272 -17.09 3.30 15.15
C PRO A 272 -15.62 2.90 14.97
N PHE A 273 -15.34 1.61 15.11
CA PHE A 273 -14.01 1.06 14.94
C PHE A 273 -13.86 0.31 13.61
N ALA A 274 -12.66 0.41 13.04
CA ALA A 274 -12.20 -0.43 11.95
C ALA A 274 -10.87 -1.11 12.34
N ALA A 275 -10.61 -2.28 11.79
CA ALA A 275 -9.38 -3.04 12.07
C ALA A 275 -8.78 -3.56 10.77
N GLN A 276 -7.46 -3.65 10.73
CA GLN A 276 -6.70 -4.13 9.59
C GLN A 276 -5.61 -5.06 10.09
N VAL A 277 -5.48 -6.24 9.50
CA VAL A 277 -4.37 -7.18 9.76
C VAL A 277 -3.49 -7.21 8.53
N VAL A 278 -2.23 -6.80 8.70
CA VAL A 278 -1.22 -6.79 7.64
C VAL A 278 -0.26 -7.94 7.91
N MET A 279 -0.03 -8.80 6.93
CA MET A 279 0.99 -9.85 6.96
C MET A 279 1.99 -9.59 5.84
N HIS A 280 3.28 -9.68 6.11
CA HIS A 280 4.34 -9.56 5.10
C HIS A 280 5.22 -10.80 5.12
N THR A 281 5.40 -11.40 3.94
CA THR A 281 6.24 -12.58 3.71
C THR A 281 7.35 -12.19 2.75
N THR A 282 8.59 -12.40 3.18
CA THR A 282 9.79 -12.25 2.35
C THR A 282 10.59 -13.56 2.34
N PRO A 283 11.36 -13.84 1.27
CA PRO A 283 12.42 -14.84 1.33
C PRO A 283 13.40 -14.44 2.44
N ALA A 284 13.73 -15.36 3.35
CA ALA A 284 14.76 -15.12 4.35
C ALA A 284 16.12 -14.96 3.65
N ASP A 285 16.93 -14.02 4.13
CA ASP A 285 18.19 -13.67 3.47
C ASP A 285 19.16 -14.86 3.45
N LEU A 286 19.82 -15.07 2.30
CA LEU A 286 20.61 -16.27 1.99
C LEU A 286 22.02 -16.25 2.62
N GLY A 287 22.13 -15.66 3.83
CA GLY A 287 23.40 -15.41 4.52
C GLY A 287 24.17 -16.65 4.96
N VAL A 288 23.50 -17.80 5.11
CA VAL A 288 24.14 -19.10 5.39
C VAL A 288 23.48 -20.19 4.55
N LEU A 289 24.20 -20.68 3.55
CA LEU A 289 23.75 -21.77 2.68
C LEU A 289 23.78 -23.12 3.41
N THR A 290 22.63 -23.55 3.92
CA THR A 290 22.29 -24.98 3.99
C THR A 290 21.29 -25.29 2.88
N ALA A 291 21.46 -26.42 2.18
CA ALA A 291 20.75 -26.70 0.93
C ALA A 291 19.25 -27.02 1.10
N ASP A 292 18.78 -27.20 2.34
CA ASP A 292 17.40 -27.52 2.68
C ASP A 292 16.66 -26.30 3.27
N ALA A 293 15.46 -26.07 2.72
CA ALA A 293 14.51 -25.01 3.05
C ALA A 293 14.95 -23.56 2.75
N MET A 294 14.41 -23.01 1.66
CA MET A 294 14.18 -21.56 1.54
C MET A 294 13.24 -21.13 2.67
N ARG A 295 13.82 -20.67 3.79
CA ARG A 295 13.03 -20.13 4.90
C ARG A 295 12.31 -18.86 4.43
N LEU A 296 11.08 -18.69 4.86
CA LEU A 296 10.31 -17.47 4.66
C LEU A 296 10.29 -16.70 5.98
N THR A 297 10.74 -15.45 5.96
CA THR A 297 10.54 -14.53 7.07
C THR A 297 9.13 -13.95 6.96
N GLN A 298 8.35 -14.11 8.02
CA GLN A 298 6.96 -13.70 8.06
C GLN A 298 6.72 -12.83 9.29
N ARG A 299 6.21 -11.61 9.09
CA ARG A 299 5.84 -10.66 10.14
C ARG A 299 4.39 -10.25 9.96
N ALA A 300 3.72 -9.92 11.06
CA ALA A 300 2.31 -9.55 11.03
C ALA A 300 2.00 -8.44 12.03
N TRP A 301 1.08 -7.56 11.66
CA TRP A 301 0.68 -6.38 12.43
C TRP A 301 -0.83 -6.26 12.45
N VAL A 302 -1.37 -5.74 13.55
CA VAL A 302 -2.78 -5.36 13.69
C VAL A 302 -2.85 -3.86 13.86
N THR A 303 -3.60 -3.20 12.98
CA THR A 303 -3.94 -1.79 13.10
C THR A 303 -5.39 -1.68 13.57
N MET A 304 -5.62 -0.94 14.65
CA MET A 304 -6.95 -0.58 15.14
C MET A 304 -7.18 0.91 14.87
N GLN A 305 -8.36 1.30 14.41
CA GLN A 305 -8.69 2.69 14.12
C GLN A 305 -10.03 3.09 14.74
N ALA A 306 -10.03 4.21 15.45
CA ALA A 306 -11.25 4.95 15.78
C ALA A 306 -11.59 5.85 14.58
N VAL A 307 -12.70 5.54 13.89
CA VAL A 307 -13.12 6.22 12.66
C VAL A 307 -13.85 7.52 13.03
N ARG A 308 -13.48 8.62 12.37
CA ARG A 308 -14.13 9.92 12.56
C ARG A 308 -15.52 9.93 11.93
N THR A 309 -16.52 10.43 12.66
CA THR A 309 -17.88 10.68 12.14
C THR A 309 -18.31 12.11 12.47
N ALA A 310 -19.51 12.50 12.02
CA ALA A 310 -20.11 13.77 12.42
C ALA A 310 -20.38 13.84 13.93
N ASP A 311 -20.65 12.70 14.57
CA ASP A 311 -20.92 12.59 16.01
C ASP A 311 -19.64 12.59 16.86
N PHE A 312 -18.53 12.10 16.28
CA PHE A 312 -17.19 12.07 16.90
C PHE A 312 -16.17 12.83 16.03
N PRO A 313 -16.25 14.17 15.95
CA PRO A 313 -15.38 14.98 15.11
C PRO A 313 -14.04 15.33 15.76
N ASP A 314 -13.91 15.16 17.08
CA ASP A 314 -12.77 15.57 17.91
C ASP A 314 -11.67 14.51 18.02
N ASP A 315 -10.41 14.91 17.91
CA ASP A 315 -9.27 14.00 17.97
C ASP A 315 -9.06 13.41 19.36
N ASP A 316 -9.20 14.19 20.44
CA ASP A 316 -8.89 13.72 21.80
C ASP A 316 -9.87 12.64 22.25
N THR A 317 -11.14 12.80 21.89
CA THR A 317 -12.19 11.79 22.04
C THR A 317 -11.84 10.49 21.28
N LEU A 318 -11.37 10.60 20.03
CA LEU A 318 -10.93 9.45 19.24
C LEU A 318 -9.66 8.78 19.82
N ARG A 319 -8.67 9.56 20.26
CA ARG A 319 -7.44 9.09 20.92
C ARG A 319 -7.76 8.29 22.18
N LEU A 320 -8.62 8.82 23.05
CA LEU A 320 -9.04 8.16 24.29
C LEU A 320 -9.83 6.87 24.04
N ALA A 321 -10.76 6.89 23.09
CA ALA A 321 -11.51 5.70 22.69
C ALA A 321 -10.58 4.62 22.08
N LEU A 322 -9.61 5.02 21.26
CA LEU A 322 -8.61 4.15 20.66
C LEU A 322 -7.69 3.52 21.70
N ALA A 323 -7.13 4.30 22.63
CA ALA A 323 -6.27 3.77 23.69
C ALA A 323 -6.97 2.66 24.49
N ASN A 324 -8.23 2.90 24.88
CA ASN A 324 -9.08 1.90 25.54
C ASN A 324 -9.33 0.65 24.67
N ALA A 325 -9.56 0.82 23.37
CA ALA A 325 -9.76 -0.30 22.44
C ALA A 325 -8.48 -1.12 22.22
N VAL A 326 -7.33 -0.45 22.04
CA VAL A 326 -6.00 -1.06 21.90
C VAL A 326 -5.64 -1.87 23.13
N HIS A 327 -5.80 -1.31 24.33
CA HIS A 327 -5.53 -2.01 25.58
C HIS A 327 -6.44 -3.24 25.78
N ARG A 328 -7.73 -3.16 25.38
CA ARG A 328 -8.64 -4.33 25.35
C ARG A 328 -8.22 -5.38 24.31
N LEU A 329 -7.70 -4.95 23.16
CA LEU A 329 -7.19 -5.82 22.10
C LEU A 329 -5.92 -6.56 22.53
N VAL A 330 -4.93 -5.86 23.11
CA VAL A 330 -3.71 -6.45 23.69
C VAL A 330 -4.05 -7.48 24.75
N ARG A 331 -4.91 -7.14 25.73
CA ARG A 331 -5.41 -8.09 26.76
C ARG A 331 -6.22 -9.25 26.18
N ARG A 332 -6.68 -9.17 24.94
CA ARG A 332 -7.35 -10.28 24.26
C ARG A 332 -6.36 -11.16 23.54
N LEU A 333 -5.49 -10.59 22.71
CA LEU A 333 -4.47 -11.33 21.97
C LEU A 333 -3.56 -12.11 22.94
N ALA A 334 -3.21 -11.52 24.09
CA ALA A 334 -2.49 -12.21 25.16
C ALA A 334 -3.26 -13.37 25.83
N ARG A 335 -4.61 -13.40 25.78
CA ARG A 335 -5.42 -14.56 26.22
C ARG A 335 -5.53 -15.63 25.13
N ASP A 336 -5.37 -15.24 23.88
CA ASP A 336 -5.38 -16.09 22.69
C ASP A 336 -3.94 -16.56 22.34
N ASP A 337 -2.99 -16.43 23.29
CA ASP A 337 -1.54 -16.75 23.22
C ASP A 337 -0.75 -16.02 22.11
N VAL A 338 -1.26 -14.89 21.65
CA VAL A 338 -0.59 -14.02 20.67
C VAL A 338 0.08 -12.85 21.41
N ALA A 339 1.40 -12.93 21.53
CA ALA A 339 2.21 -11.84 22.06
C ALA A 339 2.17 -10.61 21.14
N THR A 340 2.04 -9.41 21.70
CA THR A 340 1.97 -8.15 20.94
C THR A 340 2.95 -7.12 21.47
N ARG A 341 3.56 -6.37 20.56
CA ARG A 341 4.44 -5.23 20.84
C ARG A 341 3.84 -3.96 20.27
N THR A 342 3.74 -2.91 21.07
CA THR A 342 3.44 -1.55 20.58
C THR A 342 4.66 -1.01 19.85
N LEU A 343 4.43 -0.12 18.89
CA LEU A 343 5.51 0.55 18.16
C LEU A 343 5.54 2.02 18.54
N ASP A 344 6.73 2.59 18.70
CA ASP A 344 6.90 4.04 18.81
C ASP A 344 6.84 4.73 17.43
N ARG A 345 7.12 6.05 17.40
CA ARG A 345 7.01 6.87 16.19
C ARG A 345 8.04 6.43 15.15
N GLU A 346 9.29 6.30 15.57
CA GLU A 346 10.44 5.96 14.74
C GLU A 346 10.29 4.54 14.19
N GLU A 347 9.89 3.59 15.03
CA GLU A 347 9.57 2.22 14.63
C GLU A 347 8.40 2.12 13.66
N THR A 348 7.37 2.98 13.83
CA THR A 348 6.22 3.01 12.90
C THR A 348 6.62 3.61 11.55
N LEU A 349 7.46 4.64 11.52
CA LEU A 349 8.03 5.18 10.27
C LEU A 349 8.92 4.15 9.56
N ALA A 350 9.80 3.48 10.31
CA ALA A 350 10.64 2.40 9.79
C ALA A 350 9.79 1.23 9.25
N LEU A 351 8.73 0.83 9.96
CA LEU A 351 7.78 -0.18 9.49
C LEU A 351 7.12 0.21 8.16
N ILE A 352 6.68 1.47 8.02
CA ILE A 352 6.05 1.98 6.80
C ILE A 352 7.05 1.97 5.64
N ALA A 353 8.29 2.42 5.86
CA ALA A 353 9.35 2.43 4.86
C ALA A 353 9.77 0.99 4.44
N GLY A 354 10.01 0.10 5.40
CA GLY A 354 10.37 -1.29 5.16
C GLY A 354 9.28 -2.07 4.44
N LEU A 355 8.00 -1.89 4.81
CA LEU A 355 6.88 -2.47 4.07
C LEU A 355 6.74 -1.90 2.66
N ALA A 356 7.02 -0.62 2.45
CA ALA A 356 7.11 -0.03 1.12
C ALA A 356 8.36 -0.48 0.33
N GLN A 357 9.29 -1.20 0.97
CA GLN A 357 10.62 -1.59 0.46
C GLN A 357 11.49 -0.40 0.03
N LEU A 358 11.42 0.71 0.78
CA LEU A 358 12.31 1.87 0.63
C LEU A 358 13.77 1.58 1.04
N GLU A 359 14.00 0.55 1.84
CA GLU A 359 15.31 0.23 2.43
C GLU A 359 16.34 -0.29 1.41
N ASP A 360 15.91 -0.67 0.20
CA ASP A 360 16.78 -1.15 -0.89
C ASP A 360 17.40 0.00 -1.72
N VAL A 361 17.24 1.27 -1.26
CA VAL A 361 17.88 2.45 -1.87
C VAL A 361 19.41 2.33 -1.73
N PRO A 362 20.17 2.34 -2.84
CA PRO A 362 21.63 2.42 -2.78
C PRO A 362 22.09 3.72 -2.11
N ASP A 363 23.34 3.81 -1.67
CA ASP A 363 24.00 5.06 -1.22
C ASP A 363 24.16 6.13 -2.33
N SER A 364 23.32 6.10 -3.36
CA SER A 364 23.20 7.12 -4.40
C SER A 364 22.55 8.38 -3.83
N LEU A 365 23.19 9.53 -4.07
CA LEU A 365 22.68 10.86 -3.77
C LEU A 365 21.50 11.29 -4.66
N ASP A 366 21.07 10.43 -5.60
CA ASP A 366 19.97 10.70 -6.52
C ASP A 366 18.61 10.55 -5.80
N PRO A 367 17.65 11.46 -6.01
CA PRO A 367 16.33 11.37 -5.41
C PRO A 367 15.61 10.09 -5.88
N MET A 368 14.95 9.42 -4.94
CA MET A 368 14.20 8.21 -5.25
C MET A 368 12.84 8.59 -5.83
N LEU A 369 12.72 8.42 -7.14
CA LEU A 369 11.49 8.68 -7.89
C LEU A 369 10.40 7.66 -7.52
N LEU A 370 9.26 8.15 -7.01
CA LEU A 370 8.01 7.41 -6.94
C LEU A 370 7.22 7.61 -8.24
N THR A 371 6.80 6.52 -8.88
CA THR A 371 6.04 6.58 -10.14
C THR A 371 4.90 5.59 -10.14
N GLU A 372 3.66 6.06 -10.29
CA GLU A 372 2.54 5.19 -10.62
C GLU A 372 2.49 4.94 -12.14
N ARG A 373 2.63 3.68 -12.55
CA ARG A 373 2.28 3.21 -13.89
C ARG A 373 0.93 2.49 -13.84
N TRP A 374 0.32 2.33 -15.01
CA TRP A 374 -0.97 1.66 -15.14
C TRP A 374 -0.99 0.26 -14.49
N GLY A 375 0.00 -0.59 -14.77
CA GLY A 375 0.08 -1.96 -14.24
C GLY A 375 0.94 -2.13 -12.98
N GLY A 376 1.42 -1.05 -12.35
CA GLY A 376 2.19 -1.15 -11.11
C GLY A 376 2.66 0.19 -10.56
N TRP A 377 2.90 0.27 -9.26
CA TRP A 377 3.55 1.41 -8.62
C TRP A 377 5.04 1.10 -8.43
N GLN A 378 5.94 2.05 -8.71
CA GLN A 378 7.38 1.91 -8.56
C GLN A 378 7.89 2.82 -7.45
N ALA A 379 8.71 2.26 -6.56
CA ALA A 379 9.48 2.97 -5.55
C ALA A 379 10.97 2.63 -5.74
N GLY A 380 11.71 3.55 -6.38
CA GLY A 380 13.12 3.34 -6.69
C GLY A 380 13.35 2.08 -7.53
N ALA A 381 14.12 1.14 -7.01
CA ALA A 381 14.44 -0.14 -7.68
C ALA A 381 13.35 -1.21 -7.53
N THR A 382 12.28 -0.97 -6.76
CA THR A 382 11.21 -1.95 -6.53
C THR A 382 9.93 -1.58 -7.27
N VAL A 383 9.22 -2.59 -7.77
CA VAL A 383 7.91 -2.46 -8.42
C VAL A 383 6.88 -3.29 -7.70
N HIS A 384 5.68 -2.74 -7.55
CA HIS A 384 4.59 -3.34 -6.80
C HIS A 384 3.34 -3.46 -7.67
N ALA A 385 2.69 -4.62 -7.63
CA ALA A 385 1.36 -4.85 -8.16
C ALA A 385 0.43 -5.16 -6.99
N CYS A 386 -0.76 -4.56 -7.00
CA CYS A 386 -1.77 -4.77 -5.98
C CYS A 386 -3.01 -5.41 -6.60
N PHE A 387 -3.62 -6.29 -5.84
CA PHE A 387 -4.78 -7.07 -6.21
C PHE A 387 -5.80 -7.01 -5.08
N ARG A 388 -7.09 -6.98 -5.41
CA ARG A 388 -8.20 -7.13 -4.46
C ARG A 388 -8.75 -8.55 -4.55
N LEU A 389 -9.11 -9.13 -3.40
CA LEU A 389 -9.94 -10.34 -3.32
C LEU A 389 -11.36 -9.94 -2.91
N GLY A 390 -12.32 -10.17 -3.80
CA GLY A 390 -13.75 -10.00 -3.56
C GLY A 390 -14.38 -11.21 -2.87
N HIS A 391 -15.57 -11.00 -2.28
CA HIS A 391 -16.38 -12.01 -1.57
C HIS A 391 -15.66 -12.74 -0.40
N TRP A 392 -14.58 -12.16 0.13
CA TRP A 392 -13.82 -12.73 1.26
C TRP A 392 -14.67 -12.98 2.53
N GLY A 393 -15.61 -12.08 2.81
CA GLY A 393 -16.55 -12.25 3.92
C GLY A 393 -17.53 -13.41 3.73
N GLU A 394 -17.85 -13.76 2.48
CA GLU A 394 -18.77 -14.84 2.10
C GLU A 394 -18.07 -16.21 2.06
N ALA A 395 -16.75 -16.24 1.82
CA ALA A 395 -15.96 -17.47 1.79
C ALA A 395 -15.88 -18.14 3.18
N ASP A 396 -15.96 -19.48 3.21
CA ASP A 396 -15.84 -20.25 4.45
C ASP A 396 -14.41 -20.23 5.03
N ALA A 397 -14.27 -20.68 6.27
CA ALA A 397 -13.00 -20.63 6.99
C ALA A 397 -11.91 -21.54 6.40
N GLU A 398 -12.26 -22.66 5.77
CA GLU A 398 -11.29 -23.56 5.15
C GLU A 398 -10.79 -23.00 3.82
N CYS A 399 -11.69 -22.47 3.00
CA CYS A 399 -11.40 -21.74 1.78
C CYS A 399 -10.47 -20.55 2.08
N ARG A 400 -10.81 -19.70 3.06
CA ARG A 400 -9.95 -18.57 3.49
C ARG A 400 -8.57 -19.03 3.96
N ARG A 401 -8.48 -20.08 4.77
CA ARG A 401 -7.21 -20.66 5.23
C ARG A 401 -6.36 -21.17 4.06
N LEU A 402 -6.99 -21.83 3.08
CA LEU A 402 -6.31 -22.33 1.88
C LEU A 402 -5.79 -21.18 1.01
N VAL A 403 -6.57 -20.12 0.79
CA VAL A 403 -6.13 -18.91 0.08
C VAL A 403 -4.88 -18.34 0.74
N LEU A 404 -4.92 -18.04 2.05
CA LEU A 404 -3.77 -17.39 2.71
C LEU A 404 -2.50 -18.24 2.64
N ARG A 405 -2.63 -19.56 2.82
CA ARG A 405 -1.50 -20.49 2.66
C ARG A 405 -0.93 -20.48 1.24
N ARG A 406 -1.78 -20.42 0.20
CA ARG A 406 -1.32 -20.31 -1.20
C ARG A 406 -0.67 -18.96 -1.49
N LEU A 407 -1.21 -17.85 -0.97
CA LEU A 407 -0.65 -16.51 -1.15
C LEU A 407 0.79 -16.40 -0.62
N GLN A 408 1.08 -17.02 0.52
CA GLN A 408 2.43 -17.05 1.08
C GLN A 408 3.45 -17.90 0.28
N LEU A 409 2.97 -18.81 -0.56
CA LEU A 409 3.81 -19.68 -1.40
C LEU A 409 4.11 -19.07 -2.77
N ILE A 410 3.55 -17.89 -3.09
CA ILE A 410 3.86 -17.18 -4.33
C ILE A 410 5.33 -16.77 -4.30
N PRO A 411 6.17 -17.20 -5.27
CA PRO A 411 7.56 -16.80 -5.31
C PRO A 411 7.63 -15.32 -5.68
N SER A 412 7.89 -14.49 -4.68
CA SER A 412 8.07 -13.05 -4.82
C SER A 412 9.17 -12.54 -3.90
N ARG A 413 9.80 -11.40 -4.22
CA ARG A 413 10.70 -10.66 -3.31
C ARG A 413 9.94 -10.19 -2.07
N GLY A 414 8.64 -9.91 -2.16
CA GLY A 414 7.81 -9.66 -0.99
C GLY A 414 6.31 -9.70 -1.27
N THR A 415 5.59 -10.56 -0.56
CA THR A 415 4.12 -10.66 -0.59
C THR A 415 3.55 -10.04 0.67
N THR A 416 2.73 -8.99 0.52
CA THR A 416 1.97 -8.37 1.61
C THR A 416 0.49 -8.69 1.44
N ILE A 417 -0.18 -9.07 2.52
CA ILE A 417 -1.62 -9.34 2.56
C ILE A 417 -2.22 -8.45 3.64
N ALA A 418 -3.11 -7.54 3.26
CA ALA A 418 -3.84 -6.68 4.18
C ALA A 418 -5.32 -7.05 4.17
N ILE A 419 -5.83 -7.56 5.28
CA ILE A 419 -7.24 -7.87 5.50
C ILE A 419 -7.84 -6.77 6.36
N THR A 420 -8.78 -6.02 5.79
CA THR A 420 -9.42 -4.86 6.43
C THR A 420 -10.87 -5.18 6.73
N VAL A 421 -11.32 -4.88 7.95
CA VAL A 421 -12.73 -4.97 8.34
C VAL A 421 -13.22 -3.64 8.92
N SER A 422 -14.45 -3.28 8.58
CA SER A 422 -15.17 -2.15 9.18
C SER A 422 -16.64 -2.51 9.37
N ARG A 423 -17.31 -1.89 10.34
CA ARG A 423 -18.78 -1.98 10.42
C ARG A 423 -19.41 -0.86 9.61
N ARG A 424 -20.27 -1.24 8.67
CA ARG A 424 -21.04 -0.30 7.86
C ARG A 424 -22.47 -0.26 8.40
N ASN A 425 -22.84 0.84 9.04
CA ASN A 425 -24.18 0.98 9.60
C ASN A 425 -25.20 1.25 8.47
N ARG A 426 -25.75 0.18 7.87
CA ARG A 426 -26.62 0.27 6.69
C ARG A 426 -28.05 -0.11 7.06
N ARG A 427 -28.90 0.92 7.22
CA ARG A 427 -30.35 0.78 7.49
C ARG A 427 -30.67 0.00 8.79
N GLY A 428 -29.84 0.16 9.82
CA GLY A 428 -30.10 -0.40 11.14
C GLY A 428 -29.62 -1.84 11.34
N ASP A 429 -28.98 -2.45 10.34
CA ASP A 429 -28.21 -3.69 10.51
C ASP A 429 -26.70 -3.38 10.44
N ALA A 430 -25.92 -4.06 11.27
CA ALA A 430 -24.51 -3.81 11.50
C ALA A 430 -23.63 -4.74 10.65
N GLU A 431 -23.75 -4.64 9.33
CA GLU A 431 -23.01 -5.45 8.37
C GLU A 431 -21.50 -5.14 8.43
N THR A 432 -20.67 -6.18 8.53
CA THR A 432 -19.21 -6.06 8.51
C THR A 432 -18.68 -6.14 7.08
N ASP A 433 -18.22 -5.01 6.55
CA ASP A 433 -17.57 -4.92 5.25
C ASP A 433 -16.11 -5.39 5.40
N THR A 434 -15.67 -6.35 4.56
CA THR A 434 -14.32 -6.94 4.64
C THR A 434 -13.63 -6.91 3.27
N GLU A 435 -12.57 -6.11 3.15
CA GLU A 435 -11.74 -5.99 1.95
C GLU A 435 -10.38 -6.67 2.18
N VAL A 436 -9.88 -7.40 1.17
CA VAL A 436 -8.53 -7.97 1.21
C VAL A 436 -7.71 -7.47 0.03
N ILE A 437 -6.55 -6.92 0.31
CA ILE A 437 -5.56 -6.48 -0.68
C ILE A 437 -4.32 -7.36 -0.57
N VAL A 438 -3.89 -7.90 -1.71
CA VAL A 438 -2.61 -8.60 -1.87
C VAL A 438 -1.68 -7.69 -2.67
N ARG A 439 -0.50 -7.38 -2.14
CA ARG A 439 0.56 -6.63 -2.82
C ARG A 439 1.76 -7.54 -3.04
N LEU A 440 2.11 -7.77 -4.30
CA LEU A 440 3.37 -8.39 -4.72
C LEU A 440 4.42 -7.29 -4.94
N THR A 441 5.68 -7.59 -4.65
CA THR A 441 6.81 -6.66 -4.81
C THR A 441 7.97 -7.39 -5.48
N GLU A 442 8.52 -6.83 -6.56
CA GLU A 442 9.62 -7.39 -7.35
C GLU A 442 10.69 -6.34 -7.68
N THR A 443 11.82 -6.81 -8.22
CA THR A 443 12.93 -5.96 -8.72
C THR A 443 12.68 -5.36 -10.10
N ASP A 444 11.74 -5.89 -10.87
CA ASP A 444 11.43 -5.45 -12.23
C ASP A 444 10.03 -5.91 -12.67
N SER A 445 9.50 -5.30 -13.72
CA SER A 445 8.13 -5.56 -14.19
C SER A 445 7.94 -6.94 -14.81
N MET A 446 8.98 -7.56 -15.38
CA MET A 446 8.87 -8.89 -15.98
C MET A 446 8.70 -9.95 -14.89
N ARG A 447 9.47 -9.84 -13.81
CA ARG A 447 9.28 -10.66 -12.61
C ARG A 447 7.93 -10.39 -11.97
N LEU A 448 7.49 -9.12 -11.90
CA LEU A 448 6.20 -8.77 -11.32
C LEU A 448 5.03 -9.42 -12.06
N ASP A 449 5.04 -9.40 -13.39
CA ASP A 449 4.03 -10.06 -14.20
C ASP A 449 4.11 -11.60 -14.10
N ASN A 450 5.30 -12.18 -13.93
CA ASN A 450 5.44 -13.62 -13.65
C ASN A 450 4.82 -14.00 -12.28
N SER A 451 5.13 -13.26 -11.21
CA SER A 451 4.54 -13.49 -9.89
C SER A 451 3.03 -13.20 -9.86
N ALA A 452 2.54 -12.25 -10.67
CA ALA A 452 1.12 -12.00 -10.90
C ALA A 452 0.41 -13.19 -11.58
N ASN A 453 0.99 -13.74 -12.65
CA ASN A 453 0.45 -14.93 -13.31
C ASN A 453 0.41 -16.14 -12.37
N LEU A 454 1.41 -16.28 -11.49
CA LEU A 454 1.42 -17.33 -10.45
C LEU A 454 0.40 -17.09 -9.33
N LEU A 455 0.11 -15.83 -8.96
CA LEU A 455 -1.00 -15.47 -8.07
C LEU A 455 -2.35 -15.86 -8.69
N GLU A 456 -2.58 -15.50 -9.96
CA GLU A 456 -3.81 -15.84 -10.69
C GLU A 456 -4.00 -17.37 -10.74
N PHE A 457 -2.98 -18.10 -11.18
CA PHE A 457 -2.99 -19.57 -11.21
C PHE A 457 -3.17 -20.22 -9.83
N ALA A 458 -2.55 -19.67 -8.78
CA ALA A 458 -2.69 -20.19 -7.43
C ALA A 458 -4.12 -20.08 -6.88
N LEU A 459 -4.95 -19.15 -7.38
CA LEU A 459 -6.31 -18.92 -6.90
C LEU A 459 -7.41 -19.49 -7.80
N GLU A 460 -7.11 -19.81 -9.07
CA GLU A 460 -8.08 -20.35 -10.06
C GLU A 460 -8.91 -21.54 -9.53
N ASP A 461 -8.28 -22.46 -8.78
CA ASP A 461 -8.91 -23.66 -8.23
C ASP A 461 -9.47 -23.53 -6.79
N VAL A 462 -9.37 -22.37 -6.12
CA VAL A 462 -9.68 -22.25 -4.67
C VAL A 462 -11.17 -22.08 -4.37
N GLY A 463 -11.96 -21.65 -5.37
CA GLY A 463 -13.41 -21.52 -5.27
C GLY A 463 -13.96 -20.54 -6.30
N ILE A 464 -15.11 -20.88 -6.89
CA ILE A 464 -15.71 -20.13 -8.02
C ILE A 464 -16.05 -18.67 -7.67
N ASP A 465 -16.25 -18.37 -6.38
CA ASP A 465 -16.76 -17.08 -5.92
C ASP A 465 -15.67 -16.10 -5.45
N LEU A 466 -14.41 -16.53 -5.26
CA LEU A 466 -13.30 -15.64 -4.89
C LEU A 466 -12.83 -14.81 -6.10
N GLY A 467 -13.32 -13.59 -6.22
CA GLY A 467 -12.97 -12.68 -7.32
C GLY A 467 -11.60 -12.03 -7.11
N LEU A 468 -10.57 -12.47 -7.83
CA LEU A 468 -9.28 -11.78 -7.88
C LEU A 468 -9.31 -10.63 -8.90
N GLU A 469 -8.82 -9.45 -8.51
CA GLU A 469 -8.81 -8.26 -9.37
C GLU A 469 -7.48 -7.50 -9.26
N ARG A 470 -6.68 -7.43 -10.34
CA ARG A 470 -5.52 -6.53 -10.42
C ARG A 470 -5.98 -5.07 -10.45
N LEU A 471 -5.40 -4.25 -9.58
CA LEU A 471 -5.80 -2.85 -9.34
C LEU A 471 -5.11 -1.87 -10.29
N ASP A 472 -5.19 -2.19 -11.59
CA ASP A 472 -4.61 -1.38 -12.67
C ASP A 472 -5.14 0.07 -12.60
N GLY A 473 -4.22 1.04 -12.59
CA GLY A 473 -4.52 2.47 -12.43
C GLY A 473 -4.97 2.89 -11.03
N GLU A 474 -4.85 2.02 -10.02
CA GLU A 474 -5.18 2.28 -8.60
C GLU A 474 -4.07 1.84 -7.63
N HIS A 475 -2.90 1.44 -8.14
CA HIS A 475 -1.81 0.83 -7.38
C HIS A 475 -1.25 1.70 -6.25
N GLN A 476 -1.02 3.00 -6.43
CA GLN A 476 -0.54 3.87 -5.35
C GLN A 476 -1.51 3.89 -4.16
N THR A 477 -2.82 3.95 -4.46
CA THR A 477 -3.88 3.93 -3.44
C THR A 477 -3.98 2.56 -2.76
N ALA A 478 -3.79 1.48 -3.52
CA ALA A 478 -3.78 0.11 -3.00
C ALA A 478 -2.53 -0.21 -2.17
N VAL A 479 -1.36 0.34 -2.52
CA VAL A 479 -0.14 0.28 -1.70
C VAL A 479 -0.43 0.93 -0.35
N ALA A 480 -0.93 2.16 -0.33
CA ALA A 480 -1.30 2.86 0.91
C ALA A 480 -2.34 2.08 1.75
N ALA A 481 -3.30 1.42 1.11
CA ALA A 481 -4.29 0.56 1.78
C ALA A 481 -3.76 -0.83 2.19
N SER A 482 -2.57 -1.22 1.72
CA SER A 482 -1.85 -2.44 2.15
C SER A 482 -0.86 -2.21 3.29
N LEU A 483 -0.62 -0.94 3.63
CA LEU A 483 0.22 -0.52 4.76
C LEU A 483 -0.65 -0.32 6.01
N PRO A 484 -0.06 -0.42 7.23
CA PRO A 484 -0.74 -0.23 8.50
C PRO A 484 -1.03 1.26 8.79
N LEU A 485 -1.70 1.96 7.88
CA LEU A 485 -1.99 3.39 7.92
C LEU A 485 -3.42 3.71 8.39
N GLY A 486 -4.14 2.70 8.89
CA GLY A 486 -5.58 2.77 9.13
C GLY A 486 -6.41 2.64 7.85
N VAL A 487 -7.69 2.36 8.05
CA VAL A 487 -8.68 2.11 7.00
C VAL A 487 -9.08 3.42 6.34
N ARG A 488 -9.04 3.43 5.01
CA ARG A 488 -9.69 4.48 4.21
C ARG A 488 -11.16 4.11 4.11
N VAL A 489 -11.97 4.60 5.04
CA VAL A 489 -13.43 4.50 4.90
C VAL A 489 -13.80 5.31 3.67
N ALA A 490 -14.14 4.62 2.57
CA ALA A 490 -14.60 5.27 1.36
C ALA A 490 -15.85 6.08 1.70
N ALA A 491 -15.76 7.41 1.56
CA ALA A 491 -16.87 8.31 1.80
C ALA A 491 -18.09 7.84 0.97
N LEU A 492 -19.22 7.73 1.68
CA LEU A 492 -20.46 7.07 1.25
C LEU A 492 -21.11 7.70 0.00
#